data_AF-E2ZJ20-F1
#
_entry.id   AF-E2ZJ20-F1
#
_cell.length_a   1.000
_cell.length_b   1.000
_cell.length_c   1.000
_cell.angle_alpha   90.00
_cell.angle_beta   90.00
_cell.angle_gamma   90.00
#
_symmetry.space_group_name_H-M   'P 1'
#
loop_
_entity.id
_entity.type
_entity.pdbx_description
1 polymer ?
#
loop_
_entity_poly.entity_id
_entity_poly.type
_entity_poly.pdbx_seq_one_letter_code
_entity_poly.pdbx_strand_id
1 'polypeptide(L)'
;PRTDSRFLTEDMAASLPGLVTDTGRAFAEEEPFPIHVQQVINGSKVTDHHALLPTKSMANADLAALPAGERNVLRLIAARLLCAVGEPHRYAETTLTTICAGEEFTAKGKVVLSEGWKAMERKMLGELLGKQKEVAALPDVQEQSQCSVAGAELKEGQTSPPKHFTEDLLLHAMETASADSMPEG
;
A
#
# COMPACT_ATOMS: atom_id res chain seq x y z
N PRO A 1 14.20 -14.31 10.17
CA PRO A 1 14.93 -13.01 10.15
C PRO A 1 14.20 -12.02 11.07
N ARG A 2 14.89 -11.16 11.85
CA ARG A 2 14.28 -10.29 12.88
C ARG A 2 14.81 -8.87 12.73
N THR A 3 13.93 -7.90 12.49
CA THR A 3 14.24 -6.47 12.36
C THR A 3 12.94 -5.69 12.53
N ASP A 4 13.01 -4.52 13.16
CA ASP A 4 11.92 -3.54 13.26
C ASP A 4 12.10 -2.37 12.28
N SER A 5 13.28 -2.27 11.62
CA SER A 5 13.54 -1.20 10.68
C SER A 5 12.79 -1.40 9.36
N ARG A 6 12.36 -0.27 8.80
CA ARG A 6 11.74 -0.14 7.48
C ARG A 6 12.62 0.61 6.48
N PHE A 7 13.85 0.93 6.88
CA PHE A 7 14.80 1.73 6.11
C PHE A 7 16.10 0.97 5.87
N LEU A 8 16.89 1.49 4.94
CA LEU A 8 18.23 1.04 4.61
C LEU A 8 19.24 2.14 4.91
N THR A 9 20.51 1.75 5.10
CA THR A 9 21.62 2.68 5.33
C THR A 9 22.17 3.25 4.01
N GLU A 10 22.87 4.37 4.10
CA GLU A 10 23.37 5.13 2.95
C GLU A 10 24.38 4.32 2.10
N ASP A 11 25.17 3.44 2.71
CA ASP A 11 26.14 2.59 2.02
C ASP A 11 25.49 1.54 1.10
N MET A 12 24.23 1.17 1.36
CA MET A 12 23.48 0.22 0.53
C MET A 12 22.96 0.87 -0.77
N ALA A 13 22.87 2.20 -0.82
CA ALA A 13 22.21 2.94 -1.90
C ALA A 13 22.77 2.63 -3.30
N ALA A 14 24.09 2.49 -3.43
CA ALA A 14 24.75 2.22 -4.70
C ALA A 14 24.41 0.83 -5.27
N SER A 15 24.09 -0.13 -4.39
CA SER A 15 23.82 -1.52 -4.79
C SER A 15 22.33 -1.82 -4.99
N LEU A 16 21.45 -0.95 -4.47
CA LEU A 16 20.01 -1.16 -4.48
C LEU A 16 19.42 -1.23 -5.90
N PRO A 17 19.80 -0.38 -6.87
CA PRO A 17 19.26 -0.47 -8.22
C PRO A 17 19.44 -1.86 -8.85
N GLY A 18 20.62 -2.45 -8.71
CA GLY A 18 20.90 -3.80 -9.22
C GLY A 18 20.01 -4.85 -8.58
N LEU A 19 19.87 -4.82 -7.25
CA LEU A 19 18.98 -5.74 -6.52
C LEU A 19 17.52 -5.59 -6.97
N VAL A 20 17.03 -4.36 -7.15
CA VAL A 20 15.68 -4.06 -7.61
C VAL A 20 15.45 -4.61 -9.02
N THR A 21 16.40 -4.39 -9.94
CA THR A 21 16.29 -4.93 -11.30
C THR A 21 16.27 -6.45 -11.31
N ASP A 22 17.14 -7.10 -10.53
CA ASP A 22 17.16 -8.57 -10.40
C ASP A 22 15.87 -9.11 -9.81
N THR A 23 15.31 -8.42 -8.81
CA THR A 23 14.03 -8.77 -8.19
C THR A 23 12.86 -8.63 -9.16
N GLY A 24 12.83 -7.55 -9.95
CA GLY A 24 11.82 -7.31 -10.98
C GLY A 24 11.84 -8.40 -12.05
N ARG A 25 13.03 -8.79 -12.53
CA ARG A 25 13.17 -9.92 -13.48
C ARG A 25 12.69 -11.25 -12.90
N ALA A 26 13.03 -11.53 -11.64
CA ALA A 26 12.75 -12.81 -11.01
C ALA A 26 11.25 -13.05 -10.73
N PHE A 27 10.48 -12.01 -10.41
CA PHE A 27 9.08 -12.16 -9.96
C PHE A 27 8.05 -11.39 -10.78
N ALA A 28 8.44 -10.32 -11.44
CA ALA A 28 7.52 -9.41 -12.10
C ALA A 28 7.66 -9.43 -13.63
N GLU A 29 8.68 -10.07 -14.21
CA GLU A 29 8.99 -9.99 -15.65
C GLU A 29 8.97 -8.52 -16.14
N GLU A 30 9.60 -7.64 -15.36
CA GLU A 30 9.62 -6.20 -15.61
C GLU A 30 10.83 -5.78 -16.45
N GLU A 31 10.58 -4.95 -17.46
CA GLU A 31 11.60 -4.09 -18.04
C GLU A 31 12.11 -3.08 -16.99
N PRO A 32 13.31 -2.51 -17.17
CA PRO A 32 13.81 -1.48 -16.26
C PRO A 32 12.82 -0.32 -16.11
N PHE A 33 12.44 -0.03 -14.87
CA PHE A 33 11.59 1.11 -14.50
C PHE A 33 12.38 2.12 -13.65
N PRO A 34 11.92 3.38 -13.51
CA PRO A 34 12.58 4.37 -12.65
C PRO A 34 12.68 3.89 -11.19
N ILE A 35 13.89 3.92 -10.62
CA ILE A 35 14.17 3.44 -9.25
C ILE A 35 14.48 4.64 -8.34
N HIS A 36 13.59 4.91 -7.40
CA HIS A 36 13.70 6.00 -6.43
C HIS A 36 14.36 5.54 -5.13
N VAL A 37 15.66 5.28 -5.18
CA VAL A 37 16.46 4.74 -4.06
C VAL A 37 16.28 5.56 -2.78
N GLN A 38 16.28 6.89 -2.88
CA GLN A 38 16.20 7.79 -1.72
C GLN A 38 14.91 7.67 -0.92
N GLN A 39 13.86 7.04 -1.46
CA GLN A 39 12.62 6.77 -0.71
C GLN A 39 12.81 5.78 0.44
N VAL A 40 13.85 4.95 0.40
CA VAL A 40 14.11 3.90 1.39
C VAL A 40 15.44 4.05 2.14
N ILE A 41 16.29 5.01 1.76
CA ILE A 41 17.55 5.28 2.44
C ILE A 41 17.32 6.28 3.57
N ASN A 42 17.54 5.84 4.81
CA ASN A 42 17.60 6.71 5.97
C ASN A 42 18.29 5.99 7.12
N GLY A 43 19.61 6.13 7.24
CA GLY A 43 20.42 5.49 8.27
C GLY A 43 20.00 5.87 9.69
N SER A 44 19.47 7.07 9.90
CA SER A 44 18.96 7.49 11.23
C SER A 44 17.72 6.71 11.70
N LYS A 45 17.04 6.01 10.79
CA LYS A 45 15.87 5.16 11.07
C LYS A 45 16.20 3.67 10.98
N VAL A 46 17.48 3.33 10.89
CA VAL A 46 17.98 1.96 10.98
C VAL A 46 18.41 1.72 12.41
N THR A 47 17.87 0.65 13.02
CA THR A 47 18.23 0.17 14.35
C THR A 47 19.42 -0.80 14.22
N ASP A 48 19.47 -1.87 15.00
CA ASP A 48 20.53 -2.89 14.90
C ASP A 48 20.56 -3.59 13.53
N HIS A 49 19.42 -3.60 12.82
CA HIS A 49 19.26 -4.25 11.52
C HIS A 49 18.47 -3.38 10.54
N HIS A 50 18.82 -3.46 9.26
CA HIS A 50 18.07 -2.82 8.18
C HIS A 50 16.77 -3.57 7.86
N ALA A 51 15.94 -2.99 6.99
CA ALA A 51 14.71 -3.63 6.49
C ALA A 51 14.97 -4.96 5.77
N LEU A 52 14.03 -5.90 5.82
CA LEU A 52 14.15 -7.16 5.11
C LEU A 52 14.16 -6.95 3.59
N LEU A 53 15.18 -7.47 2.93
CA LEU A 53 15.35 -7.45 1.48
C LEU A 53 15.56 -8.87 0.94
N PRO A 54 15.23 -9.13 -0.33
CA PRO A 54 15.77 -10.28 -1.03
C PRO A 54 17.30 -10.14 -1.11
N THR A 55 18.02 -11.26 -1.15
CA THR A 55 19.48 -11.26 -1.33
C THR A 55 19.84 -11.34 -2.81
N LYS A 56 21.04 -10.88 -3.19
CA LYS A 56 21.53 -11.00 -4.57
C LYS A 56 21.59 -12.46 -5.07
N SER A 57 21.79 -13.42 -4.17
CA SER A 57 21.82 -14.85 -4.52
C SER A 57 20.48 -15.38 -5.04
N MET A 58 19.38 -14.70 -4.74
CA MET A 58 18.05 -15.04 -5.25
C MET A 58 17.99 -15.10 -6.77
N ALA A 59 18.68 -14.19 -7.46
CA ALA A 59 18.69 -14.12 -8.92
C ALA A 59 19.23 -15.41 -9.59
N ASN A 60 20.05 -16.17 -8.86
CA ASN A 60 20.65 -17.42 -9.32
C ASN A 60 19.96 -18.66 -8.73
N ALA A 61 18.93 -18.48 -7.90
CA ALA A 61 18.24 -19.58 -7.23
C ALA A 61 17.11 -20.14 -8.11
N ASP A 62 16.86 -21.44 -8.00
CA ASP A 62 15.65 -22.05 -8.55
C ASP A 62 14.45 -21.72 -7.66
N LEU A 63 13.78 -20.61 -7.97
CA LEU A 63 12.62 -20.14 -7.23
C LEU A 63 11.42 -21.09 -7.35
N ALA A 64 11.36 -21.91 -8.40
CA ALA A 64 10.28 -22.89 -8.58
C ALA A 64 10.45 -24.10 -7.64
N ALA A 65 11.69 -24.44 -7.29
CA ALA A 65 12.00 -25.50 -6.32
C ALA A 65 11.67 -25.13 -4.87
N LEU A 66 11.43 -23.86 -4.55
CA LEU A 66 11.07 -23.44 -3.20
C LEU A 66 9.67 -23.96 -2.82
N PRO A 67 9.48 -24.42 -1.57
CA PRO A 67 8.16 -24.67 -1.01
C PRO A 67 7.22 -23.47 -1.21
N ALA A 68 5.95 -23.74 -1.51
CA ALA A 68 4.99 -22.68 -1.87
C ALA A 68 4.90 -21.55 -0.83
N GLY A 69 4.94 -21.89 0.47
CA GLY A 69 4.94 -20.90 1.54
C GLY A 69 6.18 -20.00 1.52
N GLU A 70 7.38 -20.58 1.39
CA GLU A 70 8.63 -19.83 1.34
C GLU A 70 8.71 -18.93 0.10
N ARG A 71 8.28 -19.46 -1.05
CA ARG A 71 8.18 -18.69 -2.30
C ARG A 71 7.22 -17.51 -2.16
N ASN A 72 6.07 -17.71 -1.50
CA ASN A 72 5.10 -16.65 -1.27
C ASN A 72 5.64 -15.56 -0.34
N VAL A 73 6.34 -15.94 0.74
CA VAL A 73 7.00 -14.97 1.64
C VAL A 73 8.07 -14.18 0.88
N LEU A 74 8.91 -14.84 0.08
CA LEU A 74 9.91 -14.16 -0.74
C LEU A 74 9.25 -13.21 -1.76
N ARG A 75 8.15 -13.62 -2.39
CA ARG A 75 7.36 -12.79 -3.31
C ARG A 75 6.77 -11.56 -2.61
N LEU A 76 6.32 -11.68 -1.36
CA LEU A 76 5.84 -10.54 -0.57
C LEU A 76 6.97 -9.54 -0.26
N ILE A 77 8.15 -10.04 0.13
CA ILE A 77 9.33 -9.20 0.37
C ILE A 77 9.75 -8.49 -0.93
N ALA A 78 9.82 -9.22 -2.04
CA ALA A 78 10.13 -8.70 -3.37
C ALA A 78 9.13 -7.61 -3.79
N ALA A 79 7.82 -7.88 -3.69
CA ALA A 79 6.78 -6.92 -4.02
C ALA A 79 6.90 -5.64 -3.20
N ARG A 80 7.18 -5.77 -1.88
CA ARG A 80 7.37 -4.62 -0.99
C ARG A 80 8.56 -3.77 -1.41
N LEU A 81 9.70 -4.38 -1.73
CA LEU A 81 10.88 -3.67 -2.24
C LEU A 81 10.54 -2.91 -3.53
N LEU A 82 9.98 -3.59 -4.53
CA LEU A 82 9.67 -3.00 -5.85
C LEU A 82 8.69 -1.83 -5.72
N CYS A 83 7.69 -1.94 -4.84
CA CYS A 83 6.75 -0.85 -4.56
C CYS A 83 7.41 0.32 -3.84
N ALA A 84 8.30 0.06 -2.87
CA ALA A 84 8.91 1.09 -2.04
C ALA A 84 9.87 2.02 -2.81
N VAL A 85 10.48 1.54 -3.89
CA VAL A 85 11.35 2.33 -4.78
C VAL A 85 10.62 2.78 -6.05
N GLY A 86 9.35 2.43 -6.23
CA GLY A 86 8.57 2.76 -7.41
C GLY A 86 8.06 4.20 -7.40
N GLU A 87 7.46 4.60 -8.52
CA GLU A 87 6.79 5.91 -8.65
C GLU A 87 5.62 6.04 -7.66
N PRO A 88 5.36 7.25 -7.13
CA PRO A 88 4.21 7.48 -6.28
C PRO A 88 2.89 7.26 -7.03
N HIS A 89 1.96 6.55 -6.39
CA HIS A 89 0.56 6.55 -6.80
C HIS A 89 -0.02 7.96 -6.59
N ARG A 90 -0.60 8.55 -7.64
CA ARG A 90 -1.19 9.90 -7.60
C ARG A 90 -2.67 9.82 -7.94
N TYR A 91 -3.49 10.51 -7.15
CA TYR A 91 -4.91 10.64 -7.39
C TYR A 91 -5.37 12.06 -7.06
N ALA A 92 -6.45 12.50 -7.70
CA ALA A 92 -7.21 13.68 -7.29
C ALA A 92 -8.40 13.21 -6.45
N GLU A 93 -8.58 13.80 -5.26
CA GLU A 93 -9.78 13.60 -4.43
C GLU A 93 -10.66 14.84 -4.54
N THR A 94 -11.93 14.63 -4.89
CA THR A 94 -12.95 15.68 -4.94
C THR A 94 -13.92 15.47 -3.80
N THR A 95 -14.15 16.51 -3.00
CA THR A 95 -15.20 16.55 -1.99
C THR A 95 -16.24 17.56 -2.43
N LEU A 96 -17.49 17.12 -2.57
CA LEU A 96 -18.63 17.99 -2.87
C LEU A 96 -19.49 18.11 -1.63
N THR A 97 -19.73 19.35 -1.20
CA THR A 97 -20.64 19.68 -0.11
C THR A 97 -21.85 20.39 -0.70
N THR A 98 -23.04 19.88 -0.39
CA THR A 98 -24.32 20.38 -0.92
C THR A 98 -25.28 20.65 0.22
N ILE A 99 -26.22 21.58 0.01
CA ILE A 99 -27.25 21.91 0.99
C ILE A 99 -28.60 21.52 0.41
N CYS A 100 -29.36 20.71 1.14
CA CYS A 100 -30.72 20.33 0.78
C CYS A 100 -31.62 20.49 2.00
N ALA A 101 -32.68 21.29 1.86
CA ALA A 101 -33.63 21.60 2.95
C ALA A 101 -32.96 22.16 4.23
N GLY A 102 -31.83 22.87 4.09
CA GLY A 102 -31.07 23.43 5.22
C GLY A 102 -30.03 22.47 5.82
N GLU A 103 -30.00 21.22 5.38
CA GLU A 103 -29.06 20.19 5.85
C GLU A 103 -27.89 20.00 4.87
N GLU A 104 -26.72 19.70 5.41
CA GLU A 104 -25.49 19.49 4.64
C GLU A 104 -25.29 18.02 4.25
N PHE A 105 -24.97 17.78 2.98
CA PHE A 105 -24.63 16.47 2.45
C PHE A 105 -23.26 16.52 1.78
N THR A 106 -22.40 15.56 2.11
CA THR A 106 -21.05 15.43 1.54
C THR A 106 -20.92 14.19 0.68
N ALA A 107 -20.31 14.33 -0.49
CA ALA A 107 -19.87 13.23 -1.33
C ALA A 107 -18.35 13.33 -1.58
N LYS A 108 -17.67 12.19 -1.62
CA LYS A 108 -16.23 12.11 -1.95
C LYS A 108 -16.01 11.21 -3.14
N GLY A 109 -15.17 11.63 -4.07
CA GLY A 109 -14.75 10.83 -5.22
C GLY A 109 -13.25 10.88 -5.43
N LYS A 110 -12.72 9.90 -6.15
CA LYS A 110 -11.31 9.82 -6.50
C LYS A 110 -11.14 9.55 -7.98
N VAL A 111 -10.14 10.21 -8.57
CA VAL A 111 -9.68 9.95 -9.93
C VAL A 111 -8.19 9.63 -9.87
N VAL A 112 -7.81 8.44 -10.33
CA VAL A 112 -6.39 8.05 -10.41
C VAL A 112 -5.73 8.84 -11.54
N LEU A 113 -4.67 9.57 -11.21
CA LEU A 113 -3.84 10.32 -12.16
C LEU A 113 -2.62 9.51 -12.61
N SER A 114 -2.09 8.69 -11.71
CA SER A 114 -1.01 7.73 -11.98
C SER A 114 -1.12 6.55 -11.03
N GLU A 115 -1.08 5.32 -11.55
CA GLU A 115 -1.10 4.11 -10.73
C GLU A 115 0.14 4.00 -9.83
N GLY A 116 1.31 4.42 -10.32
CA GLY A 116 2.58 4.32 -9.59
C GLY A 116 2.83 2.90 -9.06
N TRP A 117 3.32 2.80 -7.83
CA TRP A 117 3.60 1.54 -7.15
C TRP A 117 2.40 0.59 -7.03
N LYS A 118 1.14 1.07 -7.11
CA LYS A 118 -0.04 0.19 -7.09
C LYS A 118 -0.14 -0.71 -8.32
N ALA A 119 0.40 -0.29 -9.47
CA ALA A 119 0.49 -1.14 -10.65
C ALA A 119 1.39 -2.36 -10.37
N MET A 120 2.55 -2.11 -9.74
CA MET A 120 3.48 -3.16 -9.33
C MET A 120 2.87 -4.08 -8.29
N GLU A 121 2.20 -3.53 -7.26
CA GLU A 121 1.51 -4.33 -6.24
C GLU A 121 0.44 -5.24 -6.86
N ARG A 122 -0.39 -4.70 -7.76
CA ARG A 122 -1.42 -5.48 -8.45
C ARG A 122 -0.82 -6.58 -9.31
N LYS A 123 0.26 -6.30 -10.04
CA LYS A 123 0.97 -7.29 -10.86
C LYS A 123 1.56 -8.41 -10.00
N MET A 124 2.20 -8.03 -8.90
CA MET A 124 2.88 -8.96 -8.01
C MET A 124 1.93 -9.74 -7.11
N LEU A 125 0.83 -9.14 -6.65
CA LEU A 125 0.00 -9.68 -5.57
C LEU A 125 -1.50 -9.69 -5.88
N GLY A 126 -1.93 -9.32 -7.10
CA GLY A 126 -3.34 -9.17 -7.44
C GLY A 126 -4.19 -10.43 -7.29
N GLU A 127 -3.60 -11.61 -7.51
CA GLU A 127 -4.25 -12.90 -7.26
C GLU A 127 -4.48 -13.16 -5.75
N LEU A 128 -3.66 -12.55 -4.88
CA LEU A 128 -3.68 -12.75 -3.43
C LEU A 128 -4.51 -11.69 -2.70
N LEU A 129 -4.53 -10.44 -3.20
CA LEU A 129 -5.09 -9.28 -2.48
C LEU A 129 -6.59 -9.03 -2.74
N GLY A 130 -7.24 -9.83 -3.58
CA GLY A 130 -8.66 -9.66 -3.92
C GLY A 130 -8.95 -8.35 -4.66
N LYS A 131 -10.21 -8.14 -5.05
CA LYS A 131 -10.61 -6.91 -5.74
C LYS A 131 -10.69 -5.76 -4.74
N GLN A 132 -9.84 -4.75 -4.90
CA GLN A 132 -10.02 -3.47 -4.19
C GLN A 132 -11.30 -2.79 -4.67
N LYS A 133 -12.06 -2.23 -3.72
CA LYS A 133 -13.28 -1.47 -4.01
C LYS A 133 -12.85 -0.14 -4.64
N GLU A 134 -13.18 0.06 -5.91
CA GLU A 134 -12.90 1.34 -6.59
C GLU A 134 -13.81 2.43 -6.03
N VAL A 135 -13.20 3.56 -5.65
CA VAL A 135 -13.93 4.76 -5.28
C VAL A 135 -14.35 5.45 -6.57
N ALA A 136 -15.65 5.70 -6.72
CA ALA A 136 -16.18 6.32 -7.93
C ALA A 136 -15.65 7.76 -8.10
N ALA A 137 -15.44 8.15 -9.34
CA ALA A 137 -15.21 9.56 -9.68
C ALA A 137 -16.50 10.36 -9.49
N LEU A 138 -16.37 11.59 -9.00
CA LEU A 138 -17.49 12.53 -8.97
C LEU A 138 -17.50 13.36 -10.27
N PRO A 139 -18.68 13.82 -10.70
CA PRO A 139 -18.76 14.76 -11.81
C PRO A 139 -18.07 16.07 -11.47
N ASP A 140 -17.54 16.75 -12.48
CA ASP A 140 -17.06 18.12 -12.35
C ASP A 140 -18.27 19.06 -12.19
N VAL A 141 -18.26 19.87 -11.14
CA VAL A 141 -19.36 20.79 -10.80
C VAL A 141 -18.79 22.12 -10.37
N GLN A 142 -19.46 23.21 -10.75
CA GLN A 142 -19.10 24.54 -10.29
C GLN A 142 -19.75 24.86 -8.96
N GLU A 143 -19.10 25.69 -8.15
CA GLU A 143 -19.72 26.22 -6.94
C GLU A 143 -21.07 26.88 -7.27
N GLN A 144 -22.02 26.77 -6.34
CA GLN A 144 -23.38 27.32 -6.47
C GLN A 144 -24.25 26.66 -7.57
N SER A 145 -23.77 25.60 -8.22
CA SER A 145 -24.59 24.79 -9.11
C SER A 145 -25.77 24.16 -8.38
N GLN A 146 -26.91 24.04 -9.06
CA GLN A 146 -28.10 23.38 -8.53
C GLN A 146 -28.27 22.01 -9.18
N CYS A 147 -28.69 21.02 -8.40
CA CYS A 147 -29.08 19.70 -8.88
C CYS A 147 -30.44 19.29 -8.31
N SER A 148 -31.21 18.51 -9.08
CA SER A 148 -32.46 17.93 -8.59
C SER A 148 -32.19 16.71 -7.72
N VAL A 149 -32.96 16.55 -6.64
CA VAL A 149 -32.97 15.33 -5.84
C VAL A 149 -33.67 14.22 -6.62
N ALA A 150 -32.93 13.18 -7.01
CA ALA A 150 -33.49 12.03 -7.74
C ALA A 150 -34.19 11.02 -6.83
N GLY A 151 -33.81 10.97 -5.55
CA GLY A 151 -34.37 10.09 -4.54
C GLY A 151 -33.73 10.35 -3.17
N ALA A 152 -34.42 9.95 -2.11
CA ALA A 152 -33.93 10.00 -0.75
C ALA A 152 -34.26 8.69 -0.04
N GLU A 153 -33.34 8.20 0.77
CA GLU A 153 -33.47 6.94 1.51
C GLU A 153 -32.98 7.17 2.94
N LEU A 154 -33.74 6.67 3.93
CA LEU A 154 -33.30 6.61 5.31
C LEU A 154 -32.39 5.39 5.49
N LYS A 155 -31.11 5.62 5.78
CA LYS A 155 -30.18 4.55 6.15
C LYS A 155 -30.14 4.39 7.66
N GLU A 156 -30.82 3.34 8.14
CA GLU A 156 -30.72 2.92 9.53
C GLU A 156 -29.42 2.12 9.72
N GLY A 157 -28.64 2.48 10.74
CA GLY A 157 -27.40 1.81 11.11
C GLY A 157 -27.41 1.43 12.58
N GLN A 158 -26.79 0.31 12.91
CA GLN A 158 -26.54 -0.10 14.29
C GLN A 158 -25.04 -0.20 14.52
N THR A 159 -24.59 0.19 15.72
CA THR A 159 -23.20 -0.05 16.11
C THR A 159 -22.95 -1.55 16.18
N SER A 160 -21.78 -1.97 15.73
CA SER A 160 -21.31 -3.34 15.90
C SER A 160 -20.36 -3.40 17.10
N PRO A 161 -20.33 -4.51 17.85
CA PRO A 161 -19.29 -4.70 18.84
C PRO A 161 -17.91 -4.72 18.16
N PRO A 162 -16.85 -4.41 18.93
CA PRO A 162 -15.47 -4.64 18.54
C PRO A 162 -15.25 -5.97 17.83
N LYS A 163 -14.48 -5.95 16.74
CA LYS A 163 -14.04 -7.17 16.08
C LYS A 163 -13.09 -7.93 17.00
N HIS A 164 -13.17 -9.24 16.94
CA HIS A 164 -12.15 -10.07 17.59
C HIS A 164 -10.79 -9.85 16.92
N PHE A 165 -9.74 -9.94 17.73
CA PHE A 165 -8.36 -9.96 17.24
C PHE A 165 -8.16 -11.13 16.26
N THR A 166 -7.62 -10.80 15.09
CA THR A 166 -6.90 -11.78 14.26
C THR A 166 -5.44 -11.80 14.69
N GLU A 167 -4.67 -12.77 14.21
CA GLU A 167 -3.21 -12.81 14.48
C GLU A 167 -2.52 -11.50 14.05
N ASP A 168 -2.88 -10.97 12.88
CA ASP A 168 -2.39 -9.69 12.36
C ASP A 168 -2.75 -8.50 13.27
N LEU A 169 -4.02 -8.39 13.68
CA LEU A 169 -4.46 -7.32 14.59
C LEU A 169 -3.76 -7.42 15.96
N LEU A 170 -3.57 -8.64 16.46
CA LEU A 170 -2.94 -8.87 17.76
C LEU A 170 -1.46 -8.49 17.71
N LEU A 171 -0.75 -8.93 16.68
CA LEU A 171 0.66 -8.57 16.47
C LEU A 171 0.84 -7.06 16.34
N HIS A 172 0.00 -6.39 15.54
CA HIS A 172 0.03 -4.94 15.43
C HIS A 172 -0.21 -4.26 16.78
N ALA A 173 -1.22 -4.71 17.54
CA ALA A 173 -1.48 -4.16 18.87
C ALA A 173 -0.31 -4.37 19.84
N MET A 174 0.38 -5.50 19.75
CA MET A 174 1.59 -5.77 20.54
C MET A 174 2.76 -4.87 20.14
N GLU A 175 2.96 -4.60 18.85
CA GLU A 175 3.99 -3.69 18.34
C GLU A 175 3.74 -2.24 18.78
N THR A 176 2.48 -1.80 18.80
CA THR A 176 2.11 -0.42 19.16
C THR A 176 1.69 -0.23 20.62
N ALA A 177 1.83 -1.26 21.47
CA ALA A 177 1.35 -1.25 22.86
C ALA A 177 1.94 -0.12 23.72
N SER A 178 3.07 0.48 23.32
CA SER A 178 3.71 1.61 24.00
C SER A 178 3.36 2.99 23.40
N ALA A 179 2.59 3.04 22.31
CA ALA A 179 2.25 4.27 21.59
C ALA A 179 0.80 4.71 21.88
N ASP A 180 0.49 5.01 23.14
CA ASP A 180 -0.67 5.76 23.71
C ASP A 180 -2.06 5.70 23.04
N SER A 181 -2.33 4.68 22.24
CA SER A 181 -3.64 4.41 21.65
C SER A 181 -3.74 2.91 21.43
N MET A 182 -4.41 2.24 22.35
CA MET A 182 -4.92 0.90 22.07
C MET A 182 -5.79 1.01 20.82
N PRO A 183 -5.54 0.23 19.75
CA PRO A 183 -6.46 0.20 18.63
C PRO A 183 -7.82 -0.21 19.19
N GLU A 184 -8.84 0.63 18.96
CA GLU A 184 -10.21 0.29 19.32
C GLU A 184 -10.54 -1.02 18.59
N GLY A 185 -10.82 -2.07 19.38
CA GLY A 185 -11.19 -3.38 18.85
C GLY A 185 -12.42 -3.27 17.96
#